data_AF-A0A1L9BL55-F1
#
_entry.id   AF-A0A1L9BL55-F1
#
_cell.length_a   1.000
_cell.length_b   1.000
_cell.length_c   1.000
_cell.angle_alpha   90.00
_cell.angle_beta   90.00
_cell.angle_gamma   90.00
#
_symmetry.space_group_name_H-M   'P 1'
#
loop_
_entity.id
_entity.type
_entity.pdbx_description
1 polymer ?
#
loop_
_entity_poly.entity_id
_entity_poly.type
_entity_poly.pdbx_seq_one_letter_code
_entity_poly.pdbx_strand_id
1 'polypeptide(L)'
;MTRIKLYPHEWPEADQQMWSGLQETGNPLDGVGAFAHLRASTIAQHQAGYGRWIAWLTAIDPAALDEPPLSRITAERVVAWMGSMEADAPYSRVMRLDTLIRMIVVVDRDASVRKLRRIRAIHFAQAQDRNGERKHGRILSGRVLLQAGLDLAGQHADAASILERMQTLRDGAMLAFLAMLPIRRRAFVGLELGHSVLLTAQSIEIALSPEMTKTGNTWTAMVPDPLEGLLRHYLSEARPFLLHRGNEAHAMLWVADSGRPFGYSYMGRRIPDLTEKMIGVRVPRHFFRDAAATTLARESPEHARSAGPLLGHTSFRTAEKHYNHARAIEAGRAYNESLQRIRSQS
;
A
#
# COMPACT_ATOMS: atom_id res chain seq x y z
N MET A 1 -9.79 13.47 23.18
CA MET A 1 -10.11 12.13 23.72
C MET A 1 -9.03 11.14 23.28
N THR A 2 -8.52 10.34 24.22
CA THR A 2 -7.52 9.30 24.02
C THR A 2 -7.94 8.35 22.88
N ARG A 3 -6.98 7.83 22.10
CA ARG A 3 -7.20 6.89 20.98
C ARG A 3 -7.68 5.50 21.46
N ILE A 4 -8.65 5.46 22.35
CA ILE A 4 -9.25 4.24 22.89
C ILE A 4 -10.08 3.61 21.78
N LYS A 5 -9.92 2.30 21.62
CA LYS A 5 -10.78 1.46 20.78
C LYS A 5 -11.17 0.28 21.66
N LEU A 6 -12.43 -0.14 21.58
CA LEU A 6 -12.85 -1.40 22.16
C LEU A 6 -12.58 -2.54 21.17
N TYR A 7 -12.13 -3.67 21.67
CA TYR A 7 -12.01 -4.93 20.95
C TYR A 7 -13.37 -5.66 20.94
N PRO A 8 -13.59 -6.62 20.02
CA PRO A 8 -14.90 -7.25 19.86
C PRO A 8 -15.50 -7.83 21.14
N HIS A 9 -14.68 -8.46 21.99
CA HIS A 9 -15.13 -9.03 23.26
C HIS A 9 -15.57 -7.98 24.29
N GLU A 10 -15.20 -6.71 24.09
CA GLU A 10 -15.58 -5.57 24.94
C GLU A 10 -16.84 -4.84 24.40
N TRP A 11 -17.37 -5.24 23.24
CA TRP A 11 -18.58 -4.63 22.68
C TRP A 11 -19.85 -5.20 23.35
N PRO A 12 -20.96 -4.45 23.37
CA PRO A 12 -22.24 -5.02 23.78
C PRO A 12 -22.59 -6.26 22.95
N GLU A 13 -23.33 -7.20 23.54
CA GLU A 13 -23.60 -8.49 22.91
C GLU A 13 -24.30 -8.35 21.54
N ALA A 14 -25.26 -7.42 21.44
CA ALA A 14 -25.95 -7.11 20.19
C ALA A 14 -24.98 -6.67 19.07
N ASP A 15 -23.93 -5.93 19.41
CA ASP A 15 -22.89 -5.50 18.47
C ASP A 15 -22.00 -6.64 18.03
N GLN A 16 -21.65 -7.56 18.94
CA GLN A 16 -20.89 -8.77 18.62
C GLN A 16 -21.67 -9.67 17.65
N GLN A 17 -22.95 -9.90 17.92
CA GLN A 17 -23.84 -10.70 17.07
C GLN A 17 -23.99 -10.07 15.68
N MET A 18 -24.29 -8.77 15.61
CA MET A 18 -24.37 -8.05 14.33
C MET A 18 -23.04 -8.15 13.56
N TRP A 19 -21.90 -7.95 14.22
CA TRP A 19 -20.59 -8.01 13.58
C TRP A 19 -20.24 -9.40 13.05
N SER A 20 -20.65 -10.45 13.76
CA SER A 20 -20.53 -11.84 13.28
C SER A 20 -21.35 -12.05 12.01
N GLY A 21 -22.63 -11.64 12.01
CA GLY A 21 -23.51 -11.78 10.85
C GLY A 21 -23.02 -11.04 9.61
N LEU A 22 -22.31 -9.91 9.77
CA LEU A 22 -21.68 -9.20 8.64
C LEU A 22 -20.59 -10.03 7.94
N GLN A 23 -19.97 -10.99 8.63
CA GLN A 23 -18.87 -11.81 8.11
C GLN A 23 -19.30 -13.19 7.62
N GLU A 24 -20.55 -13.59 7.86
CA GLU A 24 -21.05 -14.92 7.51
C GLU A 24 -20.93 -15.21 6.01
N THR A 25 -20.29 -16.33 5.71
CA THR A 25 -20.15 -16.88 4.35
C THR A 25 -21.29 -17.87 4.11
N GLY A 26 -22.18 -17.57 3.16
CA GLY A 26 -23.30 -18.43 2.77
C GLY A 26 -23.41 -18.63 1.26
N ASN A 27 -24.38 -19.43 0.83
CA ASN A 27 -24.79 -19.53 -0.57
C ASN A 27 -25.49 -18.20 -0.98
N PRO A 28 -25.35 -17.69 -2.21
CA PRO A 28 -26.12 -16.53 -2.70
C PRO A 28 -27.62 -16.50 -2.38
N LEU A 29 -28.23 -17.67 -2.14
CA LEU A 29 -29.64 -17.83 -1.81
C LEU A 29 -29.94 -17.79 -0.29
N ASP A 30 -28.94 -18.04 0.56
CA ASP A 30 -29.06 -18.05 2.03
C ASP A 30 -28.61 -16.73 2.68
N GLY A 31 -28.23 -15.76 1.85
CA GLY A 31 -27.65 -14.49 2.30
C GLY A 31 -26.14 -14.60 2.52
N VAL A 32 -25.43 -13.58 2.06
CA VAL A 32 -23.98 -13.43 2.27
C VAL A 32 -23.78 -12.15 3.06
N GLY A 33 -23.10 -12.24 4.20
CA GLY A 33 -22.78 -11.10 5.03
C GLY A 33 -22.05 -10.02 4.23
N ALA A 34 -22.35 -8.74 4.50
CA ALA A 34 -21.83 -7.63 3.69
C ALA A 34 -20.28 -7.54 3.68
N PHE A 35 -19.60 -8.17 4.63
CA PHE A 35 -18.15 -8.24 4.75
C PHE A 35 -17.55 -9.59 4.36
N ALA A 36 -18.34 -10.59 3.97
CA ALA A 36 -17.85 -11.93 3.64
C ALA A 36 -16.82 -11.95 2.49
N HIS A 37 -16.95 -11.04 1.52
CA HIS A 37 -16.03 -10.90 0.39
C HIS A 37 -14.78 -10.08 0.71
N LEU A 38 -14.70 -9.45 1.89
CA LEU A 38 -13.60 -8.58 2.27
C LEU A 38 -12.42 -9.41 2.79
N ARG A 39 -11.20 -9.02 2.40
CA ARG A 39 -9.98 -9.61 2.97
C ARG A 39 -9.91 -9.37 4.47
N ALA A 40 -9.31 -10.30 5.22
CA ALA A 40 -9.10 -10.19 6.66
C ALA A 40 -8.49 -8.85 7.12
N SER A 41 -7.54 -8.29 6.35
CA SER A 41 -6.96 -6.97 6.67
C SER A 41 -7.95 -5.81 6.58
N THR A 42 -8.93 -5.91 5.68
CA THR A 42 -9.99 -4.91 5.51
C THR A 42 -11.04 -5.06 6.61
N ILE A 43 -11.39 -6.30 6.98
CA ILE A 43 -12.25 -6.60 8.13
C ILE A 43 -11.63 -6.02 9.40
N ALA A 44 -10.34 -6.28 9.68
CA ALA A 44 -9.64 -5.74 10.84
C ALA A 44 -9.63 -4.20 10.87
N GLN A 45 -9.55 -3.54 9.72
CA GLN A 45 -9.65 -2.08 9.62
C GLN A 45 -11.05 -1.58 9.99
N HIS A 46 -12.10 -2.23 9.46
CA HIS A 46 -13.48 -1.89 9.79
C HIS A 46 -13.76 -2.17 11.28
N GLN A 47 -13.31 -3.31 11.81
CA GLN A 47 -13.45 -3.68 13.22
C GLN A 47 -12.83 -2.63 14.14
N ALA A 48 -11.61 -2.17 13.83
CA ALA A 48 -10.96 -1.11 14.60
C ALA A 48 -11.67 0.25 14.47
N GLY A 49 -12.32 0.52 13.33
CA GLY A 49 -13.15 1.71 13.15
C GLY A 49 -14.42 1.65 13.99
N TYR A 50 -15.11 0.51 13.98
CA TYR A 50 -16.32 0.28 14.74
C TYR A 50 -16.08 0.29 16.25
N GLY A 51 -15.02 -0.37 16.72
CA GLY A 51 -14.65 -0.35 18.13
C GLY A 51 -14.34 1.05 18.68
N ARG A 52 -13.94 2.00 17.81
CA ARG A 52 -13.79 3.42 18.19
C ARG A 52 -15.13 4.16 18.25
N TRP A 53 -16.07 3.78 17.40
CA TRP A 53 -17.43 4.31 17.44
C TRP A 53 -18.12 3.89 18.75
N ILE A 54 -18.03 2.61 19.12
CA ILE A 54 -18.59 2.12 20.39
C ILE A 54 -17.89 2.75 21.60
N ALA A 55 -16.56 2.86 21.58
CA ALA A 55 -15.82 3.56 22.64
C ALA A 55 -16.31 5.01 22.82
N TRP A 56 -16.60 5.70 21.71
CA TRP A 56 -17.11 7.07 21.75
C TRP A 56 -18.56 7.13 22.26
N LEU A 57 -19.45 6.26 21.79
CA LEU A 57 -20.83 6.18 22.29
C LEU A 57 -20.85 5.91 23.80
N THR A 58 -20.04 4.95 24.27
CA THR A 58 -19.92 4.63 25.70
C THR A 58 -19.55 5.86 26.54
N ALA A 59 -18.73 6.76 25.99
CA ALA A 59 -18.26 7.94 26.70
C ALA A 59 -19.21 9.15 26.61
N ILE A 60 -19.98 9.29 25.53
CA ILE A 60 -20.73 10.51 25.21
C ILE A 60 -22.25 10.32 25.29
N ASP A 61 -22.73 9.14 24.91
CA ASP A 61 -24.16 8.80 24.87
C ASP A 61 -24.33 7.31 25.24
N PRO A 62 -24.06 6.92 26.50
CA PRO A 62 -24.12 5.53 26.92
C PRO A 62 -25.53 4.94 26.81
N ALA A 63 -26.57 5.76 26.97
CA ALA A 63 -27.97 5.32 26.83
C ALA A 63 -28.27 4.85 25.39
N ALA A 64 -27.58 5.36 24.37
CA ALA A 64 -27.72 4.86 23.00
C ALA A 64 -27.30 3.39 22.85
N LEU A 65 -26.48 2.85 23.77
CA LEU A 65 -26.07 1.45 23.73
C LEU A 65 -27.22 0.47 24.02
N ASP A 66 -28.37 0.95 24.52
CA ASP A 66 -29.58 0.15 24.69
C ASP A 66 -30.40 0.03 23.40
N GLU A 67 -30.20 0.93 22.43
CA GLU A 67 -30.84 0.88 21.11
C GLU A 67 -30.24 -0.25 20.24
N PRO A 68 -30.93 -0.76 19.20
CA PRO A 68 -30.32 -1.67 18.24
C PRO A 68 -29.08 -1.06 17.54
N PRO A 69 -27.98 -1.81 17.30
CA PRO A 69 -26.70 -1.25 16.84
C PRO A 69 -26.77 -0.32 15.62
N LEU A 70 -27.58 -0.68 14.61
CA LEU A 70 -27.70 0.12 13.38
C LEU A 70 -28.58 1.37 13.56
N SER A 71 -29.55 1.33 14.47
CA SER A 71 -30.40 2.49 14.80
C SER A 71 -29.61 3.62 15.46
N ARG A 72 -28.48 3.28 16.12
CA ARG A 72 -27.58 4.25 16.75
C ARG A 72 -26.84 5.13 15.73
N ILE A 73 -26.71 4.69 14.48
CA ILE A 73 -25.94 5.39 13.44
C ILE A 73 -26.79 6.49 12.79
N THR A 74 -27.07 7.54 13.56
CA THR A 74 -27.81 8.72 13.08
C THR A 74 -26.86 9.78 12.51
N ALA A 75 -27.39 10.70 11.70
CA ALA A 75 -26.59 11.78 11.14
C ALA A 75 -26.02 12.69 12.23
N GLU A 76 -26.81 12.95 13.27
CA GLU A 76 -26.50 13.80 14.40
C GLU A 76 -25.33 13.22 15.22
N ARG A 77 -25.43 11.93 15.62
CA ARG A 77 -24.36 11.25 16.36
C ARG A 77 -23.10 11.10 15.50
N VAL A 78 -23.23 10.83 14.20
CA VAL A 78 -22.08 10.75 13.29
C VAL A 78 -21.36 12.10 13.16
N VAL A 79 -22.09 13.23 13.04
CA VAL A 79 -21.47 14.56 13.01
C VAL A 79 -20.72 14.84 14.31
N ALA A 80 -21.33 14.56 15.46
CA ALA A 80 -20.68 14.73 16.77
C ALA A 80 -19.41 13.87 16.91
N TRP A 81 -19.45 12.61 16.48
CA TRP A 81 -18.28 11.72 16.49
C TRP A 81 -17.17 12.17 15.53
N MET A 82 -17.55 12.67 14.35
CA MET A 82 -16.58 13.23 13.40
C MET A 82 -15.87 14.48 13.98
N GLY A 83 -16.62 15.31 14.73
CA GLY A 83 -16.07 16.44 15.49
C GLY A 83 -15.10 16.01 16.58
N SER A 84 -15.35 14.89 17.28
CA SER A 84 -14.42 14.38 18.30
C SER A 84 -13.10 13.85 17.73
N MET A 85 -12.98 13.70 16.41
CA MET A 85 -11.80 13.20 15.71
C MET A 85 -11.06 14.28 14.91
N GLU A 86 -11.31 15.57 15.11
CA GLU A 86 -10.69 16.64 14.29
C GLU A 86 -9.15 16.60 14.23
N ALA A 87 -8.50 16.17 15.31
CA ALA A 87 -7.05 15.99 15.39
C ALA A 87 -6.52 14.79 14.58
N ASP A 88 -7.39 13.86 14.15
CA ASP A 88 -6.98 12.72 13.33
C ASP A 88 -6.77 13.13 11.87
N ALA A 89 -5.89 12.37 11.19
CA ALA A 89 -5.64 12.55 9.77
C ALA A 89 -6.97 12.52 8.97
N PRO A 90 -7.20 13.47 8.05
CA PRO A 90 -8.47 13.63 7.33
C PRO A 90 -8.97 12.33 6.67
N TYR A 91 -8.10 11.62 5.96
CA TYR A 91 -8.45 10.33 5.34
C TYR A 91 -8.80 9.25 6.35
N SER A 92 -8.18 9.25 7.53
CA SER A 92 -8.52 8.30 8.59
C SER A 92 -9.94 8.53 9.12
N ARG A 93 -10.39 9.79 9.19
CA ARG A 93 -11.78 10.11 9.54
C ARG A 93 -12.77 9.58 8.50
N VAL A 94 -12.52 9.86 7.21
CA VAL A 94 -13.35 9.37 6.11
C VAL A 94 -13.43 7.83 6.11
N MET A 95 -12.31 7.14 6.29
CA MET A 95 -12.29 5.67 6.31
C MET A 95 -13.07 5.07 7.49
N ARG A 96 -13.13 5.75 8.62
CA ARG A 96 -13.95 5.31 9.77
C ARG A 96 -15.44 5.55 9.52
N LEU A 97 -15.79 6.68 8.92
CA LEU A 97 -17.15 6.94 8.45
C LEU A 97 -17.61 5.92 7.40
N ASP A 98 -16.71 5.51 6.48
CA ASP A 98 -16.99 4.48 5.49
C ASP A 98 -17.34 3.13 6.12
N THR A 99 -16.77 2.80 7.29
CA THR A 99 -17.18 1.62 8.06
C THR A 99 -18.66 1.71 8.44
N LEU A 100 -19.07 2.80 9.10
CA LEU A 100 -20.46 2.97 9.56
C LEU A 100 -21.44 2.96 8.39
N ILE A 101 -21.11 3.67 7.30
CA ILE A 101 -21.94 3.70 6.08
C ILE A 101 -22.10 2.31 5.48
N ARG A 102 -21.02 1.50 5.41
CA ARG A 102 -21.09 0.14 4.87
C ARG A 102 -21.96 -0.78 5.71
N MET A 103 -22.01 -0.59 7.02
CA MET A 103 -22.84 -1.38 7.93
C MET A 103 -24.33 -1.03 7.79
N ILE A 104 -24.67 0.27 7.78
CA ILE A 104 -26.07 0.71 7.73
C ILE A 104 -26.73 0.47 6.36
N VAL A 105 -25.97 0.53 5.25
CA VAL A 105 -26.49 0.28 3.89
C VAL A 105 -27.09 -1.12 3.71
N VAL A 106 -26.76 -2.07 4.59
CA VAL A 106 -27.31 -3.42 4.58
C VAL A 106 -28.79 -3.43 4.98
N VAL A 107 -29.21 -2.49 5.83
CA VAL A 107 -30.52 -2.53 6.52
C VAL A 107 -31.39 -1.31 6.19
N ASP A 108 -30.80 -0.14 5.95
CA ASP A 108 -31.52 1.08 5.57
C ASP A 108 -30.98 1.58 4.22
N ARG A 109 -31.85 1.76 3.23
CA ARG A 109 -31.49 2.25 1.88
C ARG A 109 -31.97 3.68 1.60
N ASP A 110 -32.54 4.36 2.60
CA ASP A 110 -33.33 5.57 2.42
C ASP A 110 -32.56 6.85 2.80
N ALA A 111 -33.28 7.83 3.35
CA ALA A 111 -32.83 9.21 3.56
C ALA A 111 -31.64 9.32 4.53
N SER A 112 -31.56 8.45 5.55
CA SER A 112 -30.47 8.44 6.55
C SER A 112 -29.13 8.16 5.90
N VAL A 113 -29.05 7.14 5.04
CA VAL A 113 -27.84 6.80 4.28
C VAL A 113 -27.43 7.91 3.32
N ARG A 114 -28.40 8.59 2.70
CA ARG A 114 -28.11 9.74 1.82
C ARG A 114 -27.43 10.88 2.58
N LYS A 115 -27.90 11.21 3.80
CA LYS A 115 -27.27 12.22 4.66
C LYS A 115 -25.83 11.81 5.01
N LEU A 116 -25.61 10.57 5.42
CA LEU A 116 -24.27 10.06 5.76
C LEU A 116 -23.31 10.10 4.56
N ARG A 117 -23.78 9.72 3.37
CA ARG A 117 -22.99 9.83 2.12
C ARG A 117 -22.62 11.28 1.78
N ARG A 118 -23.51 12.24 2.07
CA ARG A 118 -23.21 13.67 1.89
C ARG A 118 -22.14 14.17 2.87
N ILE A 119 -22.25 13.79 4.15
CA ILE A 119 -21.22 14.08 5.17
C ILE A 119 -19.87 13.51 4.74
N ARG A 120 -19.86 12.24 4.28
CA ARG A 120 -18.67 11.59 3.73
C ARG A 120 -18.08 12.36 2.56
N ALA A 121 -18.89 12.81 1.61
CA ALA A 121 -18.41 13.53 0.43
C ALA A 121 -17.70 14.85 0.82
N ILE A 122 -18.26 15.59 1.77
CA ILE A 122 -17.66 16.84 2.29
C ILE A 122 -16.29 16.56 2.92
N HIS A 123 -16.22 15.60 3.84
CA HIS A 123 -14.95 15.25 4.49
C HIS A 123 -13.93 14.64 3.53
N PHE A 124 -14.39 13.93 2.50
CA PHE A 124 -13.52 13.39 1.46
C PHE A 124 -12.89 14.50 0.61
N ALA A 125 -13.65 15.52 0.21
CA ALA A 125 -13.13 16.67 -0.52
C ALA A 125 -12.03 17.39 0.29
N GLN A 126 -12.32 17.71 1.56
CA GLN A 126 -11.33 18.30 2.48
C GLN A 126 -10.07 17.44 2.65
N ALA A 127 -10.24 16.11 2.67
CA ALA A 127 -9.12 15.18 2.76
C ALA A 127 -8.27 15.14 1.49
N GLN A 128 -8.89 15.29 0.31
CA GLN A 128 -8.18 15.36 -0.97
C GLN A 128 -7.30 16.60 -1.05
N ASP A 129 -7.82 17.76 -0.66
CA ASP A 129 -7.07 19.03 -0.70
C ASP A 129 -5.78 18.95 0.13
N ARG A 130 -5.89 18.51 1.40
CA ARG A 130 -4.73 18.33 2.29
C ARG A 130 -3.75 17.25 1.80
N ASN A 131 -4.23 16.26 1.07
CA ASN A 131 -3.35 15.26 0.47
C ASN A 131 -2.59 15.82 -0.75
N GLY A 132 -3.18 16.77 -1.48
CA GLY A 132 -2.49 17.56 -2.49
C GLY A 132 -1.30 18.33 -1.90
N GLU A 133 -1.52 19.06 -0.80
CA GLU A 133 -0.47 19.78 -0.06
C GLU A 133 0.67 18.84 0.37
N ARG A 134 0.33 17.67 0.94
CA ARG A 134 1.32 16.69 1.39
C ARG A 134 2.21 16.16 0.25
N LYS A 135 1.68 16.09 -0.97
CA LYS A 135 2.41 15.60 -2.15
C LYS A 135 3.23 16.70 -2.83
N HIS A 136 2.88 17.97 -2.59
CA HIS A 136 3.52 19.11 -3.24
C HIS A 136 5.04 19.08 -3.04
N GLY A 137 5.80 19.23 -4.13
CA GLY A 137 7.27 19.18 -4.13
C GLY A 137 7.91 17.83 -3.81
N ARG A 138 7.13 16.76 -3.56
CA ARG A 138 7.65 15.44 -3.14
C ARG A 138 7.42 14.32 -4.14
N ILE A 139 6.68 14.59 -5.22
CA ILE A 139 6.55 13.68 -6.36
C ILE A 139 7.70 13.98 -7.32
N LEU A 140 8.83 13.32 -7.07
CA LEU A 140 10.02 13.44 -7.91
C LEU A 140 9.86 12.61 -9.19
N SER A 141 10.68 12.90 -10.20
CA SER A 141 10.79 12.02 -11.38
C SER A 141 11.32 10.64 -10.95
N GLY A 142 10.83 9.59 -11.61
CA GLY A 142 11.35 8.23 -11.46
C GLY A 142 12.85 8.15 -11.72
N ARG A 143 13.37 9.03 -12.60
CA ARG A 143 14.81 9.19 -12.88
C ARG A 143 15.60 9.55 -11.63
N VAL A 144 15.16 10.56 -10.88
CA VAL A 144 15.86 11.03 -9.68
C VAL A 144 15.90 9.92 -8.63
N LEU A 145 14.81 9.16 -8.50
CA LEU A 145 14.73 8.04 -7.57
C LEU A 145 15.60 6.85 -8.00
N LEU A 146 15.66 6.55 -9.30
CA LEU A 146 16.54 5.53 -9.85
C LEU A 146 18.01 5.90 -9.63
N GLN A 147 18.40 7.12 -10.00
CA GLN A 147 19.77 7.60 -9.86
C GLN A 147 20.21 7.57 -8.40
N ALA A 148 19.37 8.03 -7.47
CA ALA A 148 19.65 7.93 -6.04
C ALA A 148 19.90 6.48 -5.58
N GLY A 149 19.19 5.50 -6.15
CA GLY A 149 19.44 4.09 -5.86
C GLY A 149 20.76 3.57 -6.42
N LEU A 150 21.10 3.94 -7.66
CA LEU A 150 22.37 3.57 -8.31
C LEU A 150 23.56 4.22 -7.60
N ASP A 151 23.49 5.51 -7.29
CA ASP A 151 24.52 6.25 -6.58
C ASP A 151 24.75 5.67 -5.19
N LEU A 152 23.66 5.42 -4.44
CA LEU A 152 23.76 4.79 -3.13
C LEU A 152 24.45 3.43 -3.26
N ALA A 153 24.04 2.59 -4.21
CA ALA A 153 24.69 1.29 -4.41
C ALA A 153 26.18 1.44 -4.76
N GLY A 154 26.59 2.46 -5.51
CA GLY A 154 27.98 2.68 -5.94
C GLY A 154 28.93 3.25 -4.89
N GLN A 155 28.45 3.73 -3.73
CA GLN A 155 29.26 4.36 -2.66
C GLN A 155 30.13 3.37 -1.85
N HIS A 156 30.61 2.30 -2.48
CA HIS A 156 31.41 1.28 -1.80
C HIS A 156 32.75 1.79 -1.28
N ALA A 157 33.36 2.78 -1.95
CA ALA A 157 34.66 3.34 -1.58
C ALA A 157 34.61 4.12 -0.26
N ASP A 158 33.46 4.72 0.05
CA ASP A 158 33.28 5.60 1.23
C ASP A 158 32.74 4.84 2.46
N ALA A 159 32.46 3.54 2.34
CA ALA A 159 31.90 2.74 3.44
C ALA A 159 32.95 2.46 4.54
N ALA A 160 32.63 2.79 5.79
CA ALA A 160 33.51 2.62 6.94
C ALA A 160 33.67 1.15 7.37
N SER A 161 32.81 0.25 6.90
CA SER A 161 32.89 -1.19 7.18
C SER A 161 32.33 -2.04 6.04
N ILE A 162 32.67 -3.35 6.06
CA ILE A 162 32.06 -4.32 5.13
C ILE A 162 30.55 -4.39 5.34
N LEU A 163 30.08 -4.37 6.59
CA LEU A 163 28.65 -4.38 6.89
C LEU A 163 27.94 -3.18 6.26
N GLU A 164 28.49 -1.98 6.42
CA GLU A 164 27.94 -0.77 5.82
C GLU A 164 27.92 -0.87 4.30
N ARG A 165 29.00 -1.36 3.69
CA ARG A 165 29.07 -1.61 2.23
C ARG A 165 27.92 -2.49 1.75
N MET A 166 27.66 -3.60 2.44
CA MET A 166 26.59 -4.55 2.09
C MET A 166 25.19 -3.97 2.33
N GLN A 167 25.01 -3.18 3.40
CA GLN A 167 23.75 -2.47 3.66
C GLN A 167 23.47 -1.42 2.58
N THR A 168 24.49 -0.66 2.18
CA THR A 168 24.42 0.38 1.15
C THR A 168 24.12 -0.21 -0.23
N LEU A 169 24.77 -1.33 -0.58
CA LEU A 169 24.44 -2.10 -1.79
C LEU A 169 22.98 -2.55 -1.81
N ARG A 170 22.53 -3.19 -0.73
CA ARG A 170 21.13 -3.64 -0.57
C ARG A 170 20.15 -2.48 -0.70
N ASP A 171 20.42 -1.38 -0.01
CA ASP A 171 19.51 -0.25 0.08
C ASP A 171 19.42 0.53 -1.25
N GLY A 172 20.54 0.66 -1.96
CA GLY A 172 20.57 1.18 -3.33
C GLY A 172 19.75 0.30 -4.28
N ALA A 173 19.93 -1.02 -4.21
CA ALA A 173 19.14 -1.99 -4.97
C ALA A 173 17.64 -1.89 -4.68
N MET A 174 17.24 -1.66 -3.41
CA MET A 174 15.84 -1.44 -3.05
C MET A 174 15.24 -0.16 -3.66
N LEU A 175 15.98 0.94 -3.63
CA LEU A 175 15.54 2.21 -4.20
C LEU A 175 15.40 2.10 -5.72
N ALA A 176 16.41 1.56 -6.40
CA ALA A 176 16.39 1.32 -7.84
C ALA A 176 15.25 0.38 -8.22
N PHE A 177 15.01 -0.68 -7.43
CA PHE A 177 13.88 -1.59 -7.63
C PHE A 177 12.55 -0.84 -7.60
N LEU A 178 12.30 -0.06 -6.54
CA LEU A 178 11.03 0.65 -6.40
C LEU A 178 10.86 1.76 -7.43
N ALA A 179 11.95 2.32 -7.95
CA ALA A 179 11.92 3.30 -9.01
C ALA A 179 11.49 2.67 -10.34
N MET A 180 12.01 1.49 -10.71
CA MET A 180 11.71 0.81 -11.98
C MET A 180 10.44 -0.06 -11.91
N LEU A 181 10.26 -0.79 -10.81
CA LEU A 181 9.18 -1.73 -10.56
C LEU A 181 8.43 -1.29 -9.29
N PRO A 182 7.61 -0.23 -9.36
CA PRO A 182 6.94 0.32 -8.19
C PRO A 182 5.80 -0.63 -7.76
N ILE A 183 6.12 -1.75 -7.12
CA ILE A 183 5.16 -2.72 -6.57
C ILE A 183 4.73 -2.34 -5.15
N ARG A 184 3.61 -2.88 -4.67
CA ARG A 184 3.05 -2.47 -3.37
C ARG A 184 3.95 -3.00 -2.26
N ARG A 185 4.05 -2.27 -1.12
CA ARG A 185 4.85 -2.70 0.06
C ARG A 185 4.75 -4.20 0.32
N ARG A 186 3.52 -4.73 0.37
CA ARG A 186 3.23 -6.12 0.68
C ARG A 186 3.97 -7.08 -0.23
N ALA A 187 3.82 -6.87 -1.53
CA ALA A 187 4.53 -7.64 -2.55
C ALA A 187 6.04 -7.43 -2.43
N PHE A 188 6.49 -6.19 -2.30
CA PHE A 188 7.91 -5.85 -2.20
C PHE A 188 8.63 -6.58 -1.07
N VAL A 189 8.10 -6.53 0.16
CA VAL A 189 8.72 -7.23 1.31
C VAL A 189 8.53 -8.75 1.23
N GLY A 190 7.53 -9.20 0.47
CA GLY A 190 7.17 -10.60 0.27
C GLY A 190 7.91 -11.28 -0.88
N LEU A 191 8.83 -10.58 -1.57
CA LEU A 191 9.58 -11.17 -2.68
C LEU A 191 10.49 -12.30 -2.18
N GLU A 192 10.46 -13.42 -2.88
CA GLU A 192 11.10 -14.67 -2.50
C GLU A 192 11.70 -15.36 -3.73
N LEU A 193 12.98 -15.74 -3.62
CA LEU A 193 13.73 -16.43 -4.67
C LEU A 193 13.11 -17.79 -4.99
N GLY A 194 12.96 -18.09 -6.27
CA GLY A 194 12.37 -19.35 -6.76
C GLY A 194 10.84 -19.40 -6.68
N HIS A 195 10.19 -18.42 -6.03
CA HIS A 195 8.73 -18.34 -5.95
C HIS A 195 8.18 -17.11 -6.68
N SER A 196 8.58 -15.90 -6.25
CA SER A 196 8.14 -14.63 -6.84
C SER A 196 9.26 -13.84 -7.50
N VAL A 197 10.50 -14.32 -7.37
CA VAL A 197 11.68 -13.84 -8.09
C VAL A 197 12.28 -15.03 -8.82
N LEU A 198 12.07 -15.08 -10.13
CA LEU A 198 12.51 -16.16 -11.00
C LEU A 198 13.83 -15.74 -11.66
N LEU A 199 14.92 -16.32 -11.17
CA LEU A 199 16.28 -16.02 -11.60
C LEU A 199 16.72 -17.04 -12.65
N THR A 200 17.10 -16.54 -13.82
CA THR A 200 17.84 -17.32 -14.82
C THR A 200 19.24 -16.73 -15.03
N ALA A 201 20.06 -17.39 -15.85
CA ALA A 201 21.36 -16.84 -16.21
C ALA A 201 21.24 -15.57 -17.08
N GLN A 202 20.15 -15.45 -17.86
CA GLN A 202 19.97 -14.37 -18.84
C GLN A 202 19.04 -13.25 -18.36
N SER A 203 18.18 -13.51 -17.38
CA SER A 203 17.18 -12.55 -16.94
C SER A 203 16.67 -12.78 -15.52
N ILE A 204 16.03 -11.76 -14.97
CA ILE A 204 15.26 -11.87 -13.73
C ILE A 204 13.80 -11.50 -14.02
N GLU A 205 12.85 -12.36 -13.67
CA GLU A 205 11.42 -12.06 -13.71
C GLU A 205 10.86 -11.93 -12.30
N ILE A 206 9.99 -10.93 -12.10
CA ILE A 206 9.18 -10.80 -10.88
C ILE A 206 7.78 -11.30 -11.18
N ALA A 207 7.33 -12.33 -10.46
CA ALA A 207 6.01 -12.94 -10.62
C ALA A 207 5.22 -12.85 -9.32
N LEU A 208 4.17 -12.04 -9.30
CA LEU A 208 3.31 -11.84 -8.14
C LEU A 208 2.00 -12.62 -8.29
N SER A 209 1.71 -13.47 -7.32
CA SER A 209 0.45 -14.20 -7.24
C SER A 209 -0.73 -13.30 -6.84
N PRO A 210 -1.99 -13.75 -7.02
CA PRO A 210 -3.18 -13.02 -6.60
C PRO A 210 -3.18 -12.59 -5.12
N GLU A 211 -2.60 -13.40 -4.25
CA GLU A 211 -2.54 -13.16 -2.80
C GLU A 211 -1.59 -11.98 -2.48
N MET A 212 -0.51 -11.86 -3.26
CA MET A 212 0.49 -10.79 -3.13
C MET A 212 -0.03 -9.45 -3.66
N THR A 213 -0.96 -9.45 -4.62
CA THR A 213 -1.52 -8.22 -5.19
C THR A 213 -2.78 -7.76 -4.45
N LYS A 214 -3.01 -6.43 -4.42
CA LYS A 214 -4.21 -5.84 -3.79
C LYS A 214 -5.48 -6.19 -4.57
N THR A 215 -5.37 -6.32 -5.88
CA THR A 215 -6.49 -6.52 -6.81
C THR A 215 -6.88 -7.99 -6.96
N GLY A 216 -6.05 -8.94 -6.52
CA GLY A 216 -6.30 -10.36 -6.73
C GLY A 216 -5.98 -10.84 -8.14
N ASN A 217 -5.23 -10.04 -8.91
CA ASN A 217 -4.75 -10.44 -10.23
C ASN A 217 -3.27 -10.82 -10.13
N THR A 218 -2.83 -11.74 -10.99
CA THR A 218 -1.40 -11.95 -11.20
C THR A 218 -0.75 -10.71 -11.79
N TRP A 219 0.54 -10.55 -11.56
CA TRP A 219 1.34 -9.50 -12.19
C TRP A 219 2.75 -10.04 -12.43
N THR A 220 3.22 -9.96 -13.67
CA THR A 220 4.61 -10.29 -14.01
C THR A 220 5.31 -9.12 -14.66
N ALA A 221 6.62 -9.02 -14.42
CA ALA A 221 7.48 -8.06 -15.11
C ALA A 221 8.92 -8.56 -15.18
N MET A 222 9.54 -8.37 -16.33
CA MET A 222 10.99 -8.51 -16.47
C MET A 222 11.69 -7.38 -15.73
N VAL A 223 12.75 -7.72 -15.00
CA VAL A 223 13.66 -6.75 -14.41
C VAL A 223 14.44 -6.06 -15.54
N PRO A 224 14.43 -4.72 -15.61
CA PRO A 224 15.16 -3.99 -16.65
C PRO A 224 16.67 -3.99 -16.41
N ASP A 225 17.47 -3.92 -17.48
CA ASP A 225 18.94 -4.03 -17.42
C ASP A 225 19.63 -3.15 -16.36
N PRO A 226 19.27 -1.85 -16.18
CA PRO A 226 19.87 -1.02 -15.13
C PRO A 226 19.70 -1.58 -13.71
N LEU A 227 18.58 -2.26 -13.46
CA LEU A 227 18.27 -2.89 -12.19
C LEU A 227 18.80 -4.32 -12.13
N GLU A 228 18.84 -5.04 -13.26
CA GLU A 228 19.25 -6.44 -13.30
C GLU A 228 20.69 -6.62 -12.80
N GLY A 229 21.64 -5.84 -13.33
CA GLY A 229 23.04 -5.93 -12.90
C GLY A 229 23.21 -5.64 -11.41
N LEU A 230 22.51 -4.62 -10.91
CA LEU A 230 22.53 -4.25 -9.50
C LEU A 230 21.90 -5.32 -8.60
N LEU A 231 20.77 -5.92 -9.01
CA LEU A 231 20.15 -7.01 -8.27
C LEU A 231 21.04 -8.25 -8.26
N ARG A 232 21.69 -8.61 -9.38
CA ARG A 232 22.63 -9.74 -9.42
C ARG A 232 23.79 -9.52 -8.46
N HIS A 233 24.36 -8.32 -8.43
CA HIS A 233 25.44 -7.97 -7.50
C HIS A 233 25.00 -8.04 -6.03
N TYR A 234 23.82 -7.52 -5.71
CA TYR A 234 23.22 -7.68 -4.38
C TYR A 234 23.02 -9.17 -4.01
N LEU A 235 22.53 -9.99 -4.96
CA LEU A 235 22.27 -11.42 -4.75
C LEU A 235 23.55 -12.24 -4.59
N SER A 236 24.66 -11.86 -5.24
CA SER A 236 25.92 -12.58 -5.17
C SER A 236 26.78 -12.18 -3.96
N GLU A 237 26.68 -10.94 -3.49
CA GLU A 237 27.56 -10.43 -2.43
C GLU A 237 26.83 -10.09 -1.13
N ALA A 238 26.02 -9.03 -1.16
CA ALA A 238 25.41 -8.50 0.06
C ALA A 238 24.41 -9.45 0.70
N ARG A 239 23.55 -10.09 -0.10
CA ARG A 239 22.53 -11.00 0.44
C ARG A 239 23.15 -12.21 1.17
N PRO A 240 24.10 -12.98 0.59
CA PRO A 240 24.78 -14.06 1.30
C PRO A 240 25.52 -13.59 2.54
N PHE A 241 26.22 -12.45 2.47
CA PHE A 241 26.94 -11.87 3.61
C PHE A 241 25.99 -11.58 4.78
N LEU A 242 24.85 -10.92 4.51
CA LEU A 242 23.89 -10.53 5.54
C LEU A 242 23.22 -11.76 6.20
N LEU A 243 22.89 -12.79 5.41
CA LEU A 243 22.36 -14.06 5.91
C LEU A 243 23.37 -14.77 6.82
N HIS A 244 24.61 -14.91 6.35
CA HIS A 244 25.67 -15.57 7.10
C HIS A 244 25.96 -14.85 8.42
N ARG A 245 26.02 -13.50 8.39
CA ARG A 245 26.23 -12.68 9.59
C ARG A 245 25.13 -12.88 10.64
N GLY A 246 23.88 -13.03 10.21
CA GLY A 246 22.74 -13.26 11.11
C GLY A 246 22.56 -14.72 11.53
N ASN A 247 23.32 -15.65 10.95
CA ASN A 247 23.09 -17.09 11.05
C ASN A 247 21.65 -17.50 10.67
N GLU A 248 21.12 -16.89 9.61
CA GLU A 248 19.76 -17.10 9.10
C GLU A 248 19.81 -17.77 7.73
N ALA A 249 18.78 -18.56 7.40
CA ALA A 249 18.66 -19.24 6.11
C ALA A 249 17.20 -19.14 5.61
N HIS A 250 16.98 -18.39 4.54
CA HIS A 250 15.66 -18.24 3.92
C HIS A 250 15.77 -17.76 2.47
N ALA A 251 14.68 -17.87 1.72
CA ALA A 251 14.61 -17.47 0.30
C ALA A 251 14.16 -16.01 0.09
N MET A 252 13.74 -15.28 1.13
CA MET A 252 13.32 -13.88 0.99
C MET A 252 14.39 -13.02 0.30
N LEU A 253 13.96 -12.17 -0.65
CA LEU A 253 14.85 -11.34 -1.45
C LEU A 253 15.61 -10.33 -0.57
N TRP A 254 14.89 -9.64 0.31
CA TRP A 254 15.42 -8.54 1.10
C TRP A 254 15.82 -8.98 2.51
N VAL A 255 17.09 -8.77 2.87
CA VAL A 255 17.69 -9.25 4.13
C VAL A 255 18.12 -8.08 5.01
N ALA A 256 17.68 -8.06 6.27
CA ALA A 256 18.12 -7.07 7.26
C ALA A 256 19.58 -7.31 7.68
N ASP A 257 20.18 -6.36 8.39
CA ASP A 257 21.52 -6.52 8.97
C ASP A 257 21.63 -7.61 10.03
N SER A 258 20.50 -7.97 10.65
CA SER A 258 20.36 -9.12 11.52
C SER A 258 20.23 -10.46 10.77
N GLY A 259 20.32 -10.47 9.44
CA GLY A 259 20.08 -11.65 8.60
C GLY A 259 18.61 -12.03 8.41
N ARG A 260 17.68 -11.39 9.12
CA ARG A 260 16.24 -11.72 9.07
C ARG A 260 15.52 -11.04 7.90
N PRO A 261 14.35 -11.55 7.49
CA PRO A 261 13.48 -10.83 6.55
C PRO A 261 13.02 -9.49 7.12
N PHE A 262 12.79 -8.51 6.25
CA PHE A 262 12.24 -7.23 6.69
C PHE A 262 10.80 -7.32 7.18
N GLY A 263 10.57 -6.82 8.39
CA GLY A 263 9.23 -6.57 8.90
C GLY A 263 8.48 -5.48 8.11
N TYR A 264 7.16 -5.61 8.06
CA TYR A 264 6.26 -4.68 7.36
C TYR A 264 6.37 -3.21 7.82
N SER A 265 6.59 -3.02 9.12
CA SER A 265 6.70 -1.73 9.80
C SER A 265 8.04 -1.07 9.51
N TYR A 266 9.14 -1.83 9.62
CA TYR A 266 10.51 -1.34 9.42
C TYR A 266 10.72 -0.78 8.00
N MET A 267 10.29 -1.52 6.97
CA MET A 267 10.36 -1.07 5.57
C MET A 267 9.52 0.20 5.31
N GLY A 268 8.59 0.54 6.21
CA GLY A 268 7.84 1.79 6.19
C GLY A 268 8.69 3.04 6.42
N ARG A 269 9.76 2.93 7.20
CA ARG A 269 10.65 4.04 7.56
C ARG A 269 11.90 4.07 6.69
N ARG A 270 12.51 2.90 6.44
CA ARG A 270 13.80 2.81 5.73
C ARG A 270 13.83 3.55 4.39
N ILE A 271 12.87 3.29 3.50
CA ILE A 271 12.84 3.94 2.18
C ILE A 271 12.75 5.48 2.28
N PRO A 272 11.80 6.08 3.02
CA PRO A 272 11.80 7.53 3.21
C PRO A 272 13.10 8.09 3.79
N ASP A 273 13.70 7.41 4.77
CA ASP A 273 14.95 7.86 5.40
C ASP A 273 16.12 7.80 4.41
N LEU A 274 16.18 6.78 3.55
CA LEU A 274 17.17 6.68 2.47
C LEU A 274 17.02 7.80 1.44
N THR A 275 15.78 8.07 1.01
CA THR A 275 15.54 9.17 0.05
C THR A 275 15.89 10.52 0.64
N GLU A 276 15.60 10.74 1.93
CA GLU A 276 15.97 11.98 2.63
C GLU A 276 17.50 12.14 2.71
N LYS A 277 18.23 11.05 3.02
CA LYS A 277 19.71 11.05 3.00
C LYS A 277 20.28 11.36 1.61
N MET A 278 19.74 10.74 0.56
CA MET A 278 20.33 10.80 -0.78
C MET A 278 19.98 12.06 -1.56
N ILE A 279 18.74 12.56 -1.43
CA ILE A 279 18.24 13.65 -2.28
C ILE A 279 17.66 14.82 -1.48
N GLY A 280 17.79 14.81 -0.15
CA GLY A 280 17.27 15.87 0.73
C GLY A 280 15.74 15.89 0.86
N VAL A 281 15.03 14.97 0.20
CA VAL A 281 13.57 14.90 0.20
C VAL A 281 13.12 13.55 0.72
N ARG A 282 12.34 13.56 1.80
CA ARG A 282 11.72 12.36 2.34
C ARG A 282 10.60 11.88 1.39
N VAL A 283 10.85 10.82 0.62
CA VAL A 283 9.90 10.25 -0.35
C VAL A 283 9.39 8.89 0.14
N PRO A 284 8.13 8.80 0.62
CA PRO A 284 7.54 7.53 0.99
C PRO A 284 7.34 6.63 -0.23
N ARG A 285 7.39 5.30 -0.06
CA ARG A 285 7.19 4.32 -1.14
C ARG A 285 5.95 4.50 -2.03
N HIS A 286 4.85 5.03 -1.48
CA HIS A 286 3.66 5.25 -2.31
C HIS A 286 3.86 6.39 -3.32
N PHE A 287 4.81 7.29 -3.09
CA PHE A 287 5.19 8.32 -4.06
C PHE A 287 6.07 7.78 -5.18
N PHE A 288 6.73 6.61 -5.03
CA PHE A 288 7.41 5.97 -6.15
C PHE A 288 6.41 5.55 -7.24
N ARG A 289 5.21 5.12 -6.84
CA ARG A 289 4.11 4.86 -7.78
C ARG A 289 3.63 6.14 -8.47
N ASP A 290 3.46 7.21 -7.70
CA ASP A 290 3.06 8.51 -8.24
C ASP A 290 4.13 9.10 -9.18
N ALA A 291 5.41 8.91 -8.85
CA ALA A 291 6.58 9.29 -9.63
C ALA A 291 6.63 8.54 -10.96
N ALA A 292 6.41 7.22 -10.95
CA ALA A 292 6.36 6.41 -12.16
C ALA A 292 5.22 6.86 -13.08
N ALA A 293 4.01 7.08 -12.54
CA ALA A 293 2.89 7.60 -13.32
C ALA A 293 3.16 8.99 -13.90
N THR A 294 3.76 9.89 -13.12
CA THR A 294 4.09 11.25 -13.56
C THR A 294 5.18 11.24 -14.64
N THR A 295 6.19 10.39 -14.48
CA THR A 295 7.27 10.24 -15.47
C THR A 295 6.72 9.68 -16.77
N LEU A 296 5.91 8.62 -16.72
CA LEU A 296 5.29 8.06 -17.92
C LEU A 296 4.38 9.09 -18.61
N ALA A 297 3.58 9.85 -17.84
CA ALA A 297 2.70 10.87 -18.39
C ALA A 297 3.45 12.03 -19.08
N ARG A 298 4.65 12.36 -18.61
CA ARG A 298 5.49 13.42 -19.18
C ARG A 298 6.30 12.96 -20.40
N GLU A 299 6.86 11.76 -20.32
CA GLU A 299 7.90 11.29 -21.25
C GLU A 299 7.34 10.41 -22.37
N SER A 300 6.15 9.85 -22.16
CA SER A 300 5.39 9.10 -23.16
C SER A 300 3.90 9.43 -23.03
N PRO A 301 3.46 10.62 -23.47
CA PRO A 301 2.07 11.04 -23.42
C PRO A 301 1.12 10.04 -24.10
N GLU A 302 1.59 9.34 -25.14
CA GLU A 302 0.85 8.26 -25.80
C GLU A 302 0.59 7.05 -24.87
N HIS A 303 1.49 6.80 -23.92
CA HIS A 303 1.37 5.76 -22.90
C HIS A 303 0.82 6.25 -21.55
N ALA A 304 0.51 7.55 -21.41
CA ALA A 304 -0.02 8.13 -20.18
C ALA A 304 -1.34 7.46 -19.74
N ARG A 305 -2.18 7.07 -20.72
CA ARG A 305 -3.42 6.32 -20.47
C ARG A 305 -3.18 4.89 -19.95
N SER A 306 -1.95 4.37 -20.09
CA SER A 306 -1.52 3.02 -19.66
C SER A 306 -0.86 3.00 -18.27
N ALA A 307 -0.74 4.15 -17.59
CA ALA A 307 -0.22 4.23 -16.22
C ALA A 307 -1.09 3.46 -15.20
N GLY A 308 -2.40 3.34 -15.44
CA GLY A 308 -3.33 2.59 -14.59
C GLY A 308 -2.96 1.10 -14.48
N PRO A 309 -2.81 0.39 -15.61
CA PRO A 309 -2.29 -0.98 -15.67
C PRO A 309 -0.92 -1.16 -14.98
N LEU A 310 0.07 -0.29 -15.23
CA LEU A 310 1.40 -0.32 -14.56
C LEU A 310 1.27 -0.30 -13.02
N LEU A 311 0.33 0.50 -12.52
CA LEU A 311 0.09 0.64 -11.08
C LEU A 311 -0.87 -0.41 -10.51
N GLY A 312 -1.42 -1.30 -11.35
CA GLY A 312 -2.44 -2.27 -10.98
C GLY A 312 -3.70 -1.59 -10.42
N HIS A 313 -4.19 -0.57 -11.12
CA HIS A 313 -5.48 0.08 -10.89
C HIS A 313 -6.58 -0.62 -11.71
N THR A 314 -7.76 -0.81 -11.11
CA THR A 314 -8.83 -1.70 -11.61
C THR A 314 -9.99 -1.00 -12.35
N SER A 315 -9.84 0.21 -12.87
CA SER A 315 -10.91 0.84 -13.70
C SER A 315 -10.30 1.44 -14.96
N PHE A 316 -10.76 1.12 -16.18
CA PHE A 316 -12.12 1.27 -16.69
C PHE A 316 -12.77 -0.03 -17.23
N ARG A 317 -14.11 -0.06 -17.13
CA ARG A 317 -15.09 -1.12 -17.40
C ARG A 317 -14.80 -2.14 -18.53
N THR A 318 -14.87 -3.41 -18.08
CA THR A 318 -15.38 -4.64 -18.72
C THR A 318 -14.57 -5.28 -19.86
N ALA A 319 -14.46 -6.62 -19.78
CA ALA A 319 -13.47 -7.53 -20.36
C ALA A 319 -12.06 -7.34 -19.75
N GLU A 320 -11.07 -8.19 -20.05
CA GLU A 320 -9.64 -7.89 -19.86
C GLU A 320 -8.92 -8.26 -18.53
N LYS A 321 -9.01 -9.50 -18.01
CA LYS A 321 -7.94 -9.98 -17.09
C LYS A 321 -6.61 -10.14 -17.84
N HIS A 322 -6.62 -10.83 -18.98
CA HIS A 322 -5.44 -11.04 -19.83
C HIS A 322 -4.96 -9.75 -20.49
N TYR A 323 -5.88 -8.87 -20.89
CA TYR A 323 -5.52 -7.65 -21.61
C TYR A 323 -5.10 -6.50 -20.68
N ASN A 324 -5.63 -6.39 -19.45
CA ASN A 324 -5.04 -5.50 -18.43
C ASN A 324 -3.62 -5.93 -18.04
N HIS A 325 -3.34 -7.24 -18.06
CA HIS A 325 -2.00 -7.78 -17.83
C HIS A 325 -1.03 -7.40 -18.95
N ALA A 326 -1.43 -7.58 -20.22
CA ALA A 326 -0.65 -7.16 -21.38
C ALA A 326 -0.33 -5.65 -21.34
N ARG A 327 -1.33 -4.79 -21.05
CA ARG A 327 -1.11 -3.34 -20.90
C ARG A 327 -0.23 -2.97 -19.71
N ALA A 328 -0.27 -3.71 -18.61
CA ALA A 328 0.59 -3.47 -17.46
C ALA A 328 2.06 -3.77 -17.78
N ILE A 329 2.30 -4.84 -18.54
CA ILE A 329 3.64 -5.19 -19.05
C ILE A 329 4.12 -4.12 -20.03
N GLU A 330 3.31 -3.74 -21.02
CA GLU A 330 3.63 -2.72 -22.01
C GLU A 330 3.94 -1.37 -21.36
N ALA A 331 3.10 -0.92 -20.42
CA ALA A 331 3.34 0.32 -19.68
C ALA A 331 4.61 0.26 -18.82
N GLY A 332 4.93 -0.90 -18.25
CA GLY A 332 6.19 -1.12 -17.55
C GLY A 332 7.39 -1.00 -18.47
N ARG A 333 7.33 -1.64 -19.64
CA ARG A 333 8.37 -1.53 -20.67
C ARG A 333 8.56 -0.08 -21.13
N ALA A 334 7.49 0.61 -21.51
CA ALA A 334 7.55 2.01 -21.95
C ALA A 334 8.11 2.95 -20.87
N TYR A 335 7.77 2.72 -19.60
CA TYR A 335 8.32 3.48 -18.49
C TYR A 335 9.83 3.23 -18.33
N ASN A 336 10.26 1.97 -18.38
CA ASN A 336 11.68 1.61 -18.26
C ASN A 336 12.50 2.12 -19.44
N GLU A 337 11.98 2.03 -20.66
CA GLU A 337 12.59 2.63 -21.86
C GLU A 337 12.72 4.15 -21.72
N SER A 338 11.70 4.82 -21.17
CA SER A 338 11.78 6.27 -20.90
C SER A 338 12.91 6.58 -19.91
N LEU A 339 13.05 5.80 -18.83
CA LEU A 339 14.15 5.96 -17.88
C LEU A 339 15.52 5.67 -18.51
N GLN A 340 15.62 4.71 -19.43
CA GLN A 340 16.86 4.41 -20.15
C GLN A 340 17.25 5.51 -21.13
N ARG A 341 16.31 6.00 -21.96
CA ARG A 341 16.54 7.13 -22.90
C ARG A 341 17.04 8.37 -22.18
N ILE A 342 16.46 8.65 -21.02
CA ILE A 342 16.84 9.77 -20.17
C ILE A 342 18.26 9.60 -19.60
N ARG A 343 18.72 8.36 -19.36
CA ARG A 343 20.07 8.08 -18.87
C ARG A 343 21.13 8.19 -19.96
N SER A 344 20.83 7.85 -21.20
CA SER A 344 21.79 7.94 -22.32
C SER A 344 22.03 9.38 -22.83
N GLN A 345 21.23 10.35 -22.37
CA GLN A 345 21.32 11.77 -22.74
C GLN A 345 22.08 12.61 -21.70
N SER A 346 22.69 11.99 -20.69
CA SER A 346 23.51 12.62 -19.66
C SER A 346 24.81 11.85 -19.51
#